data_AF-A0A2T6BAH2-F1
#
_entry.id   AF-A0A2T6BAH2-F1
#
_cell.length_a   1.000
_cell.length_b   1.000
_cell.length_c   1.000
_cell.angle_alpha   90.00
_cell.angle_beta   90.00
_cell.angle_gamma   90.00
#
_symmetry.space_group_name_H-M   'P 1'
#
loop_
_entity.id
_entity.type
_entity.pdbx_description
1 polymer ?
#
loop_
_entity_poly.entity_id
_entity_poly.type
_entity_poly.pdbx_seq_one_letter_code
_entity_poly.pdbx_strand_id
1 'polypeptide(L)'
;MQSIKAAALTLILAAPVAAQQSGTDGADTERLQSCTRQAQLVAGAVEARADGVSQRRARRGLRKELGPEAAEMLSAWIYSLPEEQLTPAVGDAWQAQCIAALEQLANE
;
A
#
# COMPACT_ATOMS: atom_id res chain seq x y z
N MET A 1 -43.72 -14.12 0.63
CA MET A 1 -44.33 -14.55 -0.64
C MET A 1 -43.84 -13.64 -1.75
N GLN A 2 -43.59 -14.25 -2.90
CA GLN A 2 -42.79 -13.84 -4.06
C GLN A 2 -43.16 -12.51 -4.72
N SER A 3 -42.17 -11.76 -5.17
CA SER A 3 -42.28 -10.88 -6.36
C SER A 3 -40.90 -10.69 -6.98
N ILE A 4 -40.45 -11.71 -7.72
CA ILE A 4 -39.33 -11.60 -8.64
C ILE A 4 -39.87 -10.86 -9.87
N LYS A 5 -39.58 -9.57 -9.99
CA LYS A 5 -39.77 -8.85 -11.25
C LYS A 5 -38.48 -8.98 -12.05
N ALA A 6 -38.50 -9.89 -13.01
CA ALA A 6 -37.53 -9.95 -14.09
C ALA A 6 -37.61 -8.62 -14.87
N ALA A 7 -36.60 -7.77 -14.71
CA ALA A 7 -36.29 -6.72 -15.66
C ALA A 7 -34.93 -7.09 -16.28
N ALA A 8 -35.01 -7.87 -17.35
CA ALA A 8 -33.95 -7.91 -18.35
C ALA A 8 -33.82 -6.49 -18.92
N LEU A 9 -32.71 -5.82 -18.62
CA LEU A 9 -32.36 -4.54 -19.24
C LEU A 9 -30.88 -4.57 -19.65
N THR A 10 -30.69 -4.96 -20.91
CA THR A 10 -29.76 -4.36 -21.87
C THR A 10 -28.25 -4.45 -21.57
N LEU A 11 -27.61 -5.45 -22.21
CA LEU A 11 -26.24 -5.32 -22.72
C LEU A 11 -26.14 -4.06 -23.60
N ILE A 12 -25.29 -3.10 -23.21
CA ILE A 12 -24.79 -2.06 -24.12
C ILE A 12 -23.27 -2.23 -24.22
N LEU A 13 -22.80 -2.06 -25.46
CA LEU A 13 -21.53 -2.47 -26.01
C LEU A 13 -20.31 -1.65 -25.51
N ALA A 14 -19.18 -2.36 -25.46
CA ALA A 14 -17.82 -1.94 -25.83
C ALA A 14 -17.58 -0.44 -26.08
N ALA A 15 -16.94 0.23 -25.13
CA ALA A 15 -16.03 1.33 -25.46
C ALA A 15 -14.66 0.71 -25.79
N PRO A 16 -14.08 0.98 -26.98
CA PRO A 16 -12.70 0.61 -27.23
C PRO A 16 -11.83 1.55 -26.40
N VAL A 17 -11.28 1.07 -25.28
CA VAL A 17 -10.07 1.65 -24.70
C VAL A 17 -8.94 1.30 -25.67
N ALA A 18 -8.83 2.08 -26.75
CA ALA A 18 -7.62 2.17 -27.53
C ALA A 18 -6.85 3.39 -27.03
N ALA A 19 -5.59 3.16 -26.64
CA ALA A 19 -4.55 4.13 -26.27
C ALA A 19 -4.37 4.48 -24.77
N GLN A 20 -4.02 3.48 -23.96
CA GLN A 20 -2.95 3.65 -22.95
C GLN A 20 -2.01 2.43 -22.99
N GLN A 21 -1.40 2.21 -24.16
CA GLN A 21 -0.27 1.30 -24.38
C GLN A 21 0.78 2.15 -25.10
N SER A 22 2.05 2.28 -24.71
CA SER A 22 2.84 1.68 -23.64
C SER A 22 4.09 2.54 -23.46
N GLY A 23 4.63 2.47 -22.24
CA GLY A 23 6.01 2.76 -21.88
C GLY A 23 6.25 2.17 -20.50
N THR A 24 5.86 0.90 -20.32
CA THR A 24 5.57 0.28 -19.02
C THR A 24 6.79 -0.32 -18.32
N ASP A 25 7.82 -0.73 -19.05
CA ASP A 25 8.97 -1.44 -18.45
C ASP A 25 9.71 -0.59 -17.40
N GLY A 26 9.89 0.71 -17.67
CA GLY A 26 10.53 1.64 -16.74
C GLY A 26 9.61 2.04 -15.56
N ALA A 27 8.32 2.21 -15.83
CA ALA A 27 7.34 2.59 -14.82
C ALA A 27 7.11 1.47 -13.80
N ASP A 28 7.09 0.22 -14.24
CA ASP A 28 6.93 -0.94 -13.36
C ASP A 28 8.17 -1.10 -12.47
N THR A 29 9.36 -0.93 -13.03
CA THR A 29 10.61 -0.92 -12.25
C THR A 29 10.60 0.19 -11.18
N GLU A 30 10.15 1.40 -11.50
CA GLU A 30 10.07 2.51 -10.53
C GLU A 30 9.04 2.26 -9.43
N ARG A 31 7.87 1.71 -9.78
CA ARG A 31 6.84 1.33 -8.79
C ARG A 31 7.33 0.22 -7.86
N LEU A 32 8.00 -0.80 -8.39
CA LEU A 32 8.62 -1.86 -7.58
C LEU A 32 9.69 -1.30 -6.63
N GLN A 33 10.53 -0.37 -7.10
CA GLN A 33 11.50 0.32 -6.23
C GLN A 33 10.81 1.17 -5.16
N SER A 34 9.67 1.79 -5.47
CA SER A 34 8.85 2.50 -4.49
C SER A 34 8.35 1.56 -3.39
N CYS A 35 7.85 0.37 -3.75
CA CYS A 35 7.46 -0.65 -2.76
C CYS A 35 8.62 -1.03 -1.83
N THR A 36 9.82 -1.24 -2.38
CA THR A 36 11.03 -1.54 -1.58
C THR A 36 11.36 -0.39 -0.62
N ARG A 37 11.32 0.87 -1.09
CA ARG A 37 11.61 2.04 -0.25
C ARG A 37 10.59 2.19 0.87
N GLN A 38 9.31 2.00 0.58
CA GLN A 38 8.25 2.04 1.60
C GLN A 38 8.44 0.94 2.64
N ALA A 39 8.74 -0.29 2.21
CA ALA A 39 9.02 -1.40 3.10
C ALA A 39 10.20 -1.12 4.05
N GLN A 40 11.27 -0.50 3.54
CA GLN A 40 12.41 -0.07 4.37
C GLN A 40 12.01 0.99 5.41
N LEU A 41 11.14 1.93 5.05
CA LEU A 41 10.62 2.92 6.01
C LEU A 41 9.77 2.27 7.10
N VAL A 42 8.93 1.30 6.73
CA VAL A 42 8.13 0.53 7.68
C VAL A 42 9.01 -0.30 8.60
N ALA A 43 9.94 -1.07 8.05
CA ALA A 43 10.87 -1.90 8.81
C ALA A 43 11.69 -1.05 9.80
N GLY A 44 12.27 0.06 9.35
CA GLY A 44 13.05 0.94 10.22
C GLY A 44 12.21 1.61 11.30
N ALA A 45 10.94 1.93 11.03
CA ALA A 45 10.05 2.50 12.05
C ALA A 45 9.56 1.44 13.06
N VAL A 46 9.40 0.19 12.64
CA VAL A 46 9.11 -0.96 13.52
C VAL A 46 10.32 -1.25 14.43
N GLU A 47 11.53 -1.31 13.86
CA GLU A 47 12.78 -1.50 14.61
C GLU A 47 12.99 -0.36 15.62
N ALA A 48 12.83 0.89 15.19
CA ALA A 48 12.92 2.03 16.11
C ALA A 48 11.93 1.91 17.28
N ARG A 49 10.71 1.41 17.03
CA ARG A 49 9.75 1.16 18.11
C ARG A 49 10.24 0.03 19.04
N ALA A 50 10.76 -1.07 18.48
CA ALA A 50 11.34 -2.16 19.27
C ALA A 50 12.47 -1.66 20.18
N ASP A 51 13.25 -0.69 19.71
CA ASP A 51 14.32 -0.01 20.47
C ASP A 51 13.81 1.03 21.49
N GLY A 52 12.49 1.15 21.67
CA GLY A 52 11.88 2.06 22.63
C GLY A 52 11.78 3.52 22.18
N VAL A 53 11.95 3.81 20.88
CA VAL A 53 11.69 5.15 20.36
C VAL A 53 10.22 5.52 20.57
N SER A 54 9.94 6.76 21.00
CA SER A 54 8.56 7.23 21.16
C SER A 54 7.85 7.48 19.82
N GLN A 55 6.54 7.28 19.76
CA GLN A 55 5.71 7.53 18.55
C GLN A 55 5.92 8.94 17.99
N ARG A 56 5.97 9.96 18.86
CA ARG A 56 6.23 11.34 18.47
C ARG A 56 7.55 11.51 17.70
N ARG A 57 8.59 10.77 18.09
CA ARG A 57 9.91 10.81 17.45
C ARG A 57 9.92 10.01 16.15
N ALA A 58 9.35 8.81 16.13
CA ALA A 58 9.19 8.01 14.92
C ALA A 58 8.40 8.78 13.84
N ARG A 59 7.25 9.37 14.20
CA ARG A 59 6.45 10.22 13.31
C ARG A 59 7.27 11.37 12.73
N ARG A 60 8.08 12.06 13.54
CA ARG A 60 8.93 13.16 13.05
C ARG A 60 9.96 12.69 12.01
N GLY A 61 10.48 11.48 12.16
CA GLY A 61 11.31 10.84 11.12
C GLY A 61 10.51 10.60 9.85
N LEU A 62 9.38 9.89 9.97
CA LEU A 62 8.50 9.55 8.85
C LEU A 62 7.98 10.77 8.08
N ARG A 63 7.72 11.90 8.76
CA ARG A 63 7.25 13.13 8.11
C ARG A 63 8.20 13.68 7.06
N LYS A 64 9.51 13.43 7.20
CA LYS A 64 10.51 13.90 6.24
C LYS A 64 10.44 13.14 4.92
N GLU A 65 9.97 11.90 4.97
CA GLU A 65 9.93 10.98 3.84
C GLU A 65 8.54 10.91 3.19
N LEU A 66 7.48 10.98 4.00
CA LEU A 66 6.11 10.68 3.58
C LEU A 66 5.16 11.89 3.61
N GLY A 67 5.59 13.00 4.22
CA GLY A 67 4.70 14.13 4.53
C GLY A 67 3.86 13.92 5.79
N PRO A 68 3.07 14.94 6.18
CA PRO A 68 2.47 15.03 7.52
C PRO A 68 1.41 13.95 7.81
N GLU A 69 0.54 13.69 6.85
CA GLU A 69 -0.64 12.81 7.00
C GLU A 69 -0.24 11.33 6.99
N ALA A 70 0.48 10.89 5.95
CA ALA A 70 0.96 9.52 5.85
C ALA A 70 1.85 9.14 7.04
N ALA A 71 2.70 10.06 7.53
CA ALA A 71 3.49 9.82 8.72
C ALA A 71 2.64 9.67 10.00
N GLU A 72 1.54 10.43 10.13
CA GLU A 72 0.61 10.27 11.25
C GLU A 72 -0.02 8.87 11.21
N MET A 73 -0.63 8.51 10.08
CA MET A 73 -1.28 7.20 9.90
C MET A 73 -0.33 6.03 10.12
N LEU A 74 0.85 6.08 9.49
CA LEU A 74 1.84 5.00 9.61
C LEU A 74 2.36 4.88 11.04
N SER A 75 2.66 6.00 11.71
CA SER A 75 3.10 5.96 13.11
C SER A 75 1.99 5.51 14.07
N ALA A 76 0.72 5.80 13.77
CA ALA A 76 -0.40 5.32 14.56
C ALA A 76 -0.53 3.80 14.45
N TRP A 77 -0.50 3.28 13.22
CA TRP A 77 -0.56 1.85 12.98
C TRP A 77 0.62 1.09 13.60
N ILE A 78 1.88 1.54 13.38
CA ILE A 78 3.06 0.87 13.94
C ILE A 78 2.99 0.79 15.46
N TYR A 79 2.50 1.82 16.16
CA TYR A 79 2.41 1.82 17.63
C TYR A 79 1.17 1.09 18.16
N SER A 80 0.22 0.72 17.29
CA SER A 80 -0.89 -0.15 17.65
C SER A 80 -0.52 -1.64 17.63
N LEU A 81 0.60 -2.02 17.00
CA LEU A 81 1.02 -3.42 16.90
C LEU A 81 1.33 -4.00 18.29
N PRO A 82 1.03 -5.28 18.57
CA PRO A 82 1.57 -5.98 19.73
C PRO A 82 3.11 -6.03 19.69
N GLU A 83 3.76 -6.11 20.85
CA GLU A 83 5.23 -6.12 20.94
C GLU A 83 5.85 -7.33 20.24
N GLU A 84 5.20 -8.49 20.30
CA GLU A 84 5.62 -9.72 19.63
C GLU A 84 5.61 -9.62 18.09
N GLN A 85 4.92 -8.61 17.53
CA GLN A 85 4.88 -8.36 16.09
C GLN A 85 5.94 -7.35 15.62
N LEU A 86 6.74 -6.78 16.52
CA LEU A 86 7.77 -5.80 16.18
C LEU A 86 9.02 -6.45 15.59
N THR A 87 8.86 -7.01 14.39
CA THR A 87 9.90 -7.77 13.69
C THR A 87 10.12 -7.24 12.28
N PRO A 88 11.28 -7.51 11.65
CA PRO A 88 11.54 -7.14 10.26
C PRO A 88 10.50 -7.68 9.26
N ALA A 89 9.85 -8.82 9.59
CA ALA A 89 8.84 -9.44 8.74
C ALA A 89 7.63 -8.54 8.45
N VAL A 90 7.39 -7.50 9.26
CA VAL A 90 6.36 -6.49 8.99
C VAL A 90 6.68 -5.69 7.73
N GLY A 91 7.96 -5.35 7.51
CA GLY A 91 8.42 -4.69 6.29
C GLY A 91 8.29 -5.59 5.06
N ASP A 92 8.65 -6.86 5.18
CA ASP A 92 8.52 -7.84 4.10
C ASP A 92 7.05 -8.03 3.69
N ALA A 93 6.15 -8.15 4.68
CA ALA A 93 4.72 -8.24 4.46
C ALA A 93 4.14 -6.98 3.82
N TRP A 94 4.66 -5.79 4.15
CA TRP A 94 4.31 -4.54 3.48
C TRP A 94 4.73 -4.56 2.01
N GLN A 95 5.98 -4.96 1.74
CA GLN A 95 6.50 -5.03 0.38
C GLN A 95 5.66 -5.97 -0.50
N ALA A 96 5.36 -7.16 0.02
CA ALA A 96 4.56 -8.15 -0.69
C ALA A 96 3.16 -7.62 -1.04
N GLN A 97 2.49 -6.93 -0.11
CA GLN A 97 1.18 -6.32 -0.36
C GLN A 97 1.26 -5.20 -1.38
N CYS A 98 2.30 -4.37 -1.33
CA CYS A 98 2.50 -3.31 -2.31
C CYS A 98 2.68 -3.88 -3.73
N ILE A 99 3.51 -4.91 -3.88
CA ILE A 99 3.72 -5.57 -5.18
C ILE A 99 2.42 -6.23 -5.66
N ALA A 100 1.69 -6.94 -4.80
CA ALA A 100 0.41 -7.54 -5.15
C ALA A 100 -0.62 -6.50 -5.61
N ALA A 101 -0.67 -5.32 -4.97
CA ALA A 101 -1.55 -4.23 -5.39
C ALA A 101 -1.15 -3.67 -6.77
N LEU A 102 0.14 -3.59 -7.08
CA LEU A 102 0.61 -3.19 -8.41
C LEU A 102 0.19 -4.21 -9.49
N GLU A 103 0.29 -5.50 -9.18
CA GLU A 103 -0.18 -6.57 -10.08
C GLU A 103 -1.68 -6.48 -10.34
N GLN A 104 -2.49 -6.16 -9.32
CA GLN A 104 -3.93 -5.96 -9.50
C GLN A 104 -4.23 -4.83 -10.47
N LEU A 105 -3.57 -3.67 -10.29
CA LEU A 105 -3.74 -2.51 -11.17
C LEU A 105 -3.25 -2.75 -12.60
N ALA A 106 -2.34 -3.70 -12.82
CA ALA A 106 -1.88 -4.05 -14.16
C ALA A 106 -2.85 -4.96 -14.93
N ASN A 107 -3.81 -5.58 -14.24
CA ASN A 107 -4.80 -6.50 -14.80
C ASN A 107 -6.20 -5.88 -14.96
N GLU A 108 -6.38 -4.62 -14.54
CA GLU A 108 -7.59 -3.82 -14.73
C GLU A 108 -7.41 -2.81 -15.89
#